data_AF-A0A6A7SIS2-F1
#
_entry.id   AF-A0A6A7SIS2-F1
#
_cell.length_a   1.000
_cell.length_b   1.000
_cell.length_c   1.000
_cell.angle_alpha   90.00
_cell.angle_beta   90.00
_cell.angle_gamma   90.00
#
_symmetry.space_group_name_H-M   'P 1'
#
loop_
_entity.id
_entity.type
_entity.pdbx_description
1 polymer ?
#
loop_
_entity_poly.entity_id
_entity_poly.type
_entity_poly.pdbx_seq_one_letter_code
_entity_poly.pdbx_strand_id
1 'polypeptide(L)'
;MLADDDGVRAPLCAYWLRLMGLDARVLPVAETALLPDAPVPAPLPALARCEAVAAVAEDAGGDGPPVLDLRGSAAHRHGHPPGARWLTRSRLGEFIPVLARERSGVRLLADDPDRAALVAGDLADHGIDGVALIDGGLDAWAAAGGPVVETPDDPPDRACIDRLFFVHDRHDGNLDAARRYLEWEQGLVPRLDAAERQAFARLGPAPGTGAHSGEDR
;
A
#
# COMPACT_ATOMS: atom_id res chain seq x y z
N MET A 1 -15.76 2.46 17.04
CA MET A 1 -15.36 2.33 18.46
C MET A 1 -13.84 2.43 18.52
N LEU A 2 -13.29 3.10 19.52
CA LEU A 2 -11.85 3.32 19.70
C LEU A 2 -11.47 2.80 21.09
N ALA A 3 -10.27 2.23 21.21
CA ALA A 3 -9.72 1.69 22.45
C ALA A 3 -8.26 2.13 22.60
N ASP A 4 -7.81 2.26 23.84
CA ASP A 4 -6.42 2.52 24.22
C ASP A 4 -6.12 1.84 25.58
N ASP A 5 -4.86 1.86 25.99
CA ASP A 5 -4.41 1.30 27.27
C ASP A 5 -4.31 2.36 28.39
N ASP A 6 -4.46 3.64 28.06
CA ASP A 6 -4.16 4.78 28.94
C ASP A 6 -5.33 5.76 29.12
N GLY A 7 -6.40 5.62 28.33
CA GLY A 7 -7.56 6.52 28.38
C GLY A 7 -7.29 7.92 27.83
N VAL A 8 -6.23 8.11 27.03
CA VAL A 8 -5.86 9.40 26.45
C VAL A 8 -6.07 9.42 24.94
N ARG A 9 -5.53 8.42 24.24
CA ARG A 9 -5.49 8.38 22.77
C ARG A 9 -6.89 8.21 22.18
N ALA A 10 -7.67 7.28 22.72
CA ALA A 10 -9.01 6.97 22.22
C ALA A 10 -10.00 8.13 22.43
N PRO A 11 -10.06 8.80 23.60
CA PRO A 11 -10.86 10.03 23.76
C PRO A 11 -10.45 11.16 22.83
N LEU A 12 -9.15 11.41 22.67
CA LEU A 12 -8.66 12.48 21.80
C LEU A 12 -9.01 12.21 20.33
N CYS A 13 -8.81 10.98 19.84
CA CYS A 13 -9.24 10.59 18.50
C CYS A 13 -10.76 10.66 18.34
N ALA A 14 -11.54 10.20 19.35
CA ALA A 14 -13.00 10.27 19.31
C ALA A 14 -13.51 11.71 19.21
N TYR A 15 -12.88 12.64 19.91
CA TYR A 15 -13.21 14.06 19.86
C TYR A 15 -13.11 14.60 18.43
N TRP A 16 -11.99 14.35 17.74
CA TRP A 16 -11.81 14.79 16.35
C TRP A 16 -12.75 14.08 15.38
N LEU A 17 -12.97 12.77 15.53
CA LEU A 17 -13.91 12.03 14.69
C LEU A 17 -15.35 12.53 14.84
N ARG A 18 -15.77 12.87 16.07
CA ARG A 18 -17.08 13.50 16.33
C ARG A 18 -17.18 14.90 15.75
N LEU A 19 -16.11 15.69 15.80
CA LEU A 19 -16.04 16.97 15.11
C LEU A 19 -16.18 16.82 13.59
N MET A 20 -15.80 15.68 13.02
CA MET A 20 -16.02 15.35 11.60
C MET A 20 -17.39 14.70 11.33
N GLY A 21 -18.31 14.70 12.30
CA GLY A 21 -19.66 14.16 12.16
C GLY A 21 -19.76 12.63 12.28
N LEU A 22 -18.66 11.94 12.62
CA LEU A 22 -18.66 10.48 12.77
C LEU A 22 -19.15 10.08 14.16
N ASP A 23 -19.92 8.98 14.22
CA ASP A 23 -20.37 8.41 15.49
C ASP A 23 -19.25 7.61 16.18
N ALA A 24 -18.27 8.31 16.73
CA ALA A 24 -17.17 7.69 17.46
C ALA A 24 -17.53 7.43 18.92
N ARG A 25 -17.32 6.19 19.37
CA ARG A 25 -17.46 5.73 20.77
C ARG A 25 -16.09 5.32 21.30
N VAL A 26 -15.85 5.55 22.60
CA VAL A 26 -14.63 5.15 23.30
C VAL A 26 -14.96 3.97 24.19
N LEU A 27 -14.19 2.89 24.09
CA LEU A 27 -14.25 1.76 25.00
C LEU A 27 -13.46 2.13 26.28
N PRO A 28 -14.05 1.97 27.48
CA PRO A 28 -13.33 2.22 28.73
C PRO A 28 -12.08 1.35 28.84
N VAL A 29 -10.98 1.89 29.37
CA VAL A 29 -9.69 1.16 29.54
C VAL A 29 -9.88 -0.17 30.28
N ALA A 30 -10.76 -0.21 31.28
CA ALA A 30 -11.04 -1.45 32.04
C ALA A 30 -11.67 -2.56 31.17
N GLU A 31 -12.29 -2.20 30.04
CA GLU A 31 -12.96 -3.11 29.12
C GLU A 31 -12.11 -3.45 27.90
N THR A 32 -10.94 -2.81 27.71
CA THR A 32 -10.09 -3.10 26.54
C THR A 32 -9.47 -4.48 26.60
N ALA A 33 -9.30 -5.03 27.81
CA ALA A 33 -8.95 -6.44 28.02
C ALA A 33 -10.03 -7.44 27.55
N LEU A 34 -11.26 -6.98 27.27
CA LEU A 34 -12.35 -7.80 26.72
C LEU A 34 -12.32 -7.83 25.19
N LEU A 35 -11.49 -7.01 24.55
CA LEU A 35 -11.36 -7.04 23.10
C LEU A 35 -10.80 -8.40 22.68
N PRO A 36 -11.36 -9.02 21.63
CA PRO A 36 -10.74 -10.21 21.07
C PRO A 36 -9.36 -9.86 20.55
N ASP A 37 -8.45 -10.83 20.61
CA ASP A 37 -7.20 -10.73 19.88
C ASP A 37 -7.48 -10.44 18.41
N ALA A 38 -6.63 -9.61 17.81
CA ALA A 38 -6.72 -9.34 16.39
C ALA A 38 -6.67 -10.67 15.63
N PRO A 39 -7.56 -10.89 14.64
CA PRO A 39 -7.52 -12.11 13.86
C PRO A 39 -6.14 -12.22 13.21
N VAL A 40 -5.44 -13.32 13.49
CA VAL A 40 -4.20 -13.64 12.80
C VAL A 40 -4.57 -13.95 11.35
N PRO A 41 -4.04 -13.21 10.37
CA PRO A 41 -4.29 -13.52 8.97
C PRO A 41 -3.92 -14.98 8.68
N ALA A 42 -4.73 -15.66 7.87
CA ALA A 42 -4.38 -16.99 7.43
C ALA A 42 -3.02 -16.96 6.70
N PRO A 43 -2.12 -17.93 6.95
CA PRO A 43 -0.85 -17.96 6.26
C PRO A 43 -1.07 -18.10 4.76
N LEU A 44 -0.29 -17.38 3.97
CA LEU A 44 -0.31 -17.51 2.51
C LEU A 44 0.29 -18.85 2.08
N PRO A 45 -0.15 -19.41 0.94
CA PRO A 45 0.48 -20.59 0.37
C PRO A 45 1.98 -20.37 0.14
N ALA A 46 2.77 -21.41 0.39
CA ALA A 46 4.20 -21.36 0.13
C ALA A 46 4.46 -21.17 -1.37
N LEU A 47 5.21 -20.12 -1.71
CA LEU A 47 5.65 -19.84 -3.07
C LEU A 47 7.00 -20.49 -3.35
N ALA A 48 7.11 -21.19 -4.48
CA ALA A 48 8.38 -21.73 -4.95
C ALA A 48 9.41 -20.61 -5.16
N ARG A 49 10.67 -20.89 -4.83
CA ARG A 49 11.79 -19.97 -5.04
C ARG A 49 12.72 -20.52 -6.10
N CYS A 50 13.30 -19.64 -6.91
CA CYS A 50 14.38 -19.97 -7.82
C CYS A 50 15.62 -19.16 -7.47
N GLU A 51 16.78 -19.81 -7.48
CA GLU A 51 18.06 -19.15 -7.32
C GLU A 51 18.27 -18.13 -8.44
N ALA A 52 18.79 -16.94 -8.10
CA ALA A 52 19.02 -15.88 -9.07
C ALA A 52 19.92 -16.32 -10.24
N VAL A 53 20.95 -17.15 -9.98
CA VAL A 53 21.81 -17.71 -11.03
C VAL A 53 21.07 -18.59 -12.02
N ALA A 54 20.07 -19.35 -11.56
CA ALA A 54 19.26 -20.17 -12.43
C ALA A 54 18.32 -19.28 -13.27
N ALA A 55 17.70 -18.29 -12.65
CA ALA A 55 16.84 -17.33 -13.35
C ALA A 55 17.59 -16.55 -14.43
N VAL A 56 18.82 -16.09 -14.14
CA VAL A 56 19.69 -15.39 -15.11
C VAL A 56 20.09 -16.32 -16.27
N ALA A 57 20.41 -17.59 -15.99
CA ALA A 57 20.77 -18.54 -17.03
C ALA A 57 19.59 -18.87 -17.96
N GLU A 58 18.38 -18.98 -17.43
CA GLU A 58 17.15 -19.18 -18.21
C GLU A 58 16.85 -17.97 -19.11
N ASP A 59 16.97 -16.75 -18.56
CA ASP A 59 16.72 -15.49 -19.28
C ASP A 59 17.72 -15.26 -20.42
N ALA A 60 19.01 -15.56 -20.19
CA ALA A 60 20.05 -15.44 -21.21
C ALA A 60 19.80 -16.32 -22.46
N GLY A 61 18.97 -17.36 -22.33
CA GLY A 61 18.57 -18.22 -23.44
C GLY A 61 17.50 -17.61 -24.36
N GLY A 62 16.85 -16.51 -23.97
CA GLY A 62 15.81 -15.81 -24.76
C GLY A 62 14.43 -16.49 -24.78
N ASP A 63 14.35 -17.77 -24.40
CA ASP A 63 13.11 -18.55 -24.25
C ASP A 63 12.73 -18.79 -22.78
N GLY A 64 13.34 -18.03 -21.86
CA GLY A 64 13.09 -18.11 -20.42
C GLY A 64 11.65 -17.69 -20.03
N PRO A 65 11.21 -18.04 -18.82
CA PRO A 65 9.92 -17.55 -18.30
C PRO A 65 9.94 -16.02 -18.16
N PRO A 66 8.84 -15.31 -18.47
CA PRO A 66 8.76 -13.87 -18.27
C PRO A 66 8.99 -13.50 -16.80
N VAL A 67 9.74 -12.41 -16.59
CA VAL A 67 9.90 -11.79 -15.28
C VAL A 67 8.82 -10.74 -15.07
N LEU A 68 8.03 -10.87 -14.00
CA LEU A 68 7.08 -9.86 -13.55
C LEU A 68 7.68 -9.13 -12.34
N ASP A 69 7.86 -7.82 -12.48
CA ASP A 69 8.36 -6.96 -11.42
C ASP A 69 7.19 -6.38 -10.61
N LEU A 70 7.09 -6.82 -9.36
CA LEU A 70 6.05 -6.46 -8.40
C LEU A 70 6.49 -5.38 -7.41
N ARG A 71 7.72 -4.85 -7.58
CA ARG A 71 8.26 -3.76 -6.78
C ARG A 71 7.59 -2.44 -7.14
N GLY A 72 7.92 -1.37 -6.41
CA GLY A 72 7.43 -0.04 -6.74
C GLY A 72 7.86 0.41 -8.14
N SER A 73 7.02 1.17 -8.84
CA SER A 73 7.31 1.67 -10.19
C SER A 73 8.63 2.43 -10.27
N ALA A 74 8.95 3.23 -9.25
CA ALA A 74 10.23 3.92 -9.18
C ALA A 74 11.43 2.96 -9.07
N ALA A 75 11.29 1.86 -8.32
CA ALA A 75 12.35 0.85 -8.21
C ALA A 75 12.55 0.12 -9.53
N HIS A 76 11.47 -0.22 -10.22
CA HIS A 76 11.52 -0.79 -11.57
C HIS A 76 12.23 0.16 -12.54
N ARG A 77 11.77 1.42 -12.64
CA ARG A 77 12.39 2.44 -13.52
C ARG A 77 13.88 2.59 -13.26
N HIS A 78 14.31 2.55 -12.00
CA HIS A 78 15.71 2.70 -11.62
C HIS A 78 16.57 1.47 -11.95
N GLY A 79 15.97 0.28 -12.02
CA GLY A 79 16.68 -0.93 -12.37
C GLY A 79 15.80 -2.16 -12.36
N HIS A 80 15.82 -2.95 -13.43
CA HIS A 80 15.14 -4.25 -13.53
C HIS A 80 15.83 -5.16 -14.56
N PRO A 81 15.55 -6.48 -14.58
CA PRO A 81 16.02 -7.37 -15.64
C PRO A 81 15.49 -6.94 -17.02
N PRO A 82 16.27 -7.03 -18.11
CA PRO A 82 15.79 -6.74 -19.46
C PRO A 82 14.51 -7.51 -19.77
N GLY A 83 13.51 -6.80 -20.32
CA GLY A 83 12.23 -7.42 -20.69
C GLY A 83 11.30 -7.74 -19.52
N ALA A 84 11.70 -7.48 -18.27
CA ALA A 84 10.81 -7.61 -17.12
C ALA A 84 9.61 -6.66 -17.26
N ARG A 85 8.43 -7.15 -16.89
CA ARG A 85 7.17 -6.41 -16.99
C ARG A 85 6.77 -5.93 -15.62
N TRP A 86 6.73 -4.61 -15.43
CA TRP A 86 6.20 -4.04 -14.20
C TRP A 86 4.68 -4.15 -14.12
N LEU A 87 4.16 -4.57 -12.97
CA LEU A 87 2.72 -4.56 -12.72
C LEU A 87 2.38 -4.38 -11.25
N THR A 88 1.13 -3.96 -11.01
CA THR A 88 0.49 -4.01 -9.69
C THR A 88 -0.52 -5.15 -9.68
N ARG A 89 -0.74 -5.79 -8.52
CA ARG A 89 -1.72 -6.89 -8.40
C ARG A 89 -3.11 -6.50 -8.92
N SER A 90 -3.54 -5.26 -8.69
CA SER A 90 -4.81 -4.71 -9.20
C SER A 90 -4.94 -4.70 -10.73
N ARG A 91 -3.82 -4.73 -11.46
CA ARG A 91 -3.77 -4.75 -12.93
C ARG A 91 -3.35 -6.11 -13.50
N LEU A 92 -3.21 -7.14 -12.67
CA LEU A 92 -2.79 -8.47 -13.13
C LEU A 92 -3.68 -8.98 -14.27
N GLY A 93 -4.99 -8.69 -14.22
CA GLY A 93 -5.95 -9.06 -15.27
C GLY A 93 -5.58 -8.58 -16.69
N GLU A 94 -4.83 -7.48 -16.81
CA GLU A 94 -4.33 -6.98 -18.11
C GLU A 94 -3.25 -7.89 -18.71
N PHE A 95 -2.51 -8.62 -17.85
CA PHE A 95 -1.39 -9.48 -18.23
C PHE A 95 -1.81 -10.95 -18.45
N ILE A 96 -2.91 -11.40 -17.83
CA ILE A 96 -3.39 -12.80 -17.93
C ILE A 96 -3.47 -13.29 -19.38
N PRO A 97 -4.06 -12.57 -20.36
CA PRO A 97 -4.17 -13.07 -21.73
C PRO A 97 -2.83 -13.24 -22.46
N VAL A 98 -1.81 -12.48 -22.05
CA VAL A 98 -0.45 -12.56 -22.61
C VAL A 98 0.29 -13.72 -21.97
N LEU A 99 0.28 -13.81 -20.65
CA LEU A 99 0.96 -14.88 -19.90
C LEU A 99 0.41 -16.27 -20.23
N ALA A 100 -0.90 -16.41 -20.43
CA ALA A 100 -1.53 -17.67 -20.82
C ALA A 100 -1.05 -18.20 -22.20
N ARG A 101 -0.52 -17.32 -23.06
CA ARG A 101 0.03 -17.70 -24.38
C ARG A 101 1.49 -18.14 -24.33
N GLU A 102 2.25 -17.65 -23.35
CA GLU A 102 3.71 -17.83 -23.27
C GLU A 102 4.10 -19.22 -22.76
N ARG A 103 3.27 -19.86 -21.92
CA ARG A 103 3.41 -21.27 -21.46
C ARG A 103 4.76 -21.66 -20.83
N SER A 104 5.67 -20.72 -20.58
CA SER A 104 7.01 -20.96 -20.02
C SER A 104 7.08 -20.84 -18.48
N GLY A 105 5.94 -20.68 -17.81
CA GLY A 105 5.88 -20.35 -16.38
C GLY A 105 6.07 -18.86 -16.14
N VAL A 106 6.35 -18.45 -14.90
CA VAL A 106 6.56 -17.03 -14.54
C VAL A 106 7.64 -16.90 -13.47
N ARG A 107 8.49 -15.88 -13.58
CA ARG A 107 9.40 -15.46 -12.50
C ARG A 107 8.88 -14.17 -11.89
N LEU A 108 8.83 -14.10 -10.57
CA LEU A 108 8.41 -12.92 -9.83
C LEU A 108 9.64 -12.24 -9.22
N LEU A 109 9.70 -10.93 -9.37
CA LEU A 109 10.64 -10.07 -8.68
C LEU A 109 9.85 -9.20 -7.70
N ALA A 110 10.11 -9.32 -6.40
CA ALA A 110 9.36 -8.60 -5.37
C ALA A 110 10.23 -8.31 -4.15
N ASP A 111 9.98 -7.18 -3.48
CA ASP A 111 10.61 -6.84 -2.20
C ASP A 111 9.88 -7.48 -1.00
N ASP A 112 8.66 -7.96 -1.23
CA ASP A 112 7.78 -8.57 -0.24
C ASP A 112 7.32 -9.97 -0.74
N PRO A 113 7.73 -11.06 -0.08
CA PRO A 113 7.36 -12.41 -0.49
C PRO A 113 5.85 -12.69 -0.33
N ASP A 114 5.15 -12.02 0.58
CA ASP A 114 3.71 -12.20 0.77
C ASP A 114 2.94 -11.61 -0.42
N ARG A 115 3.39 -10.46 -0.93
CA ARG A 115 2.88 -9.89 -2.18
C ARG A 115 3.08 -10.84 -3.36
N ALA A 116 4.26 -11.45 -3.46
CA ALA A 116 4.55 -12.42 -4.51
C ALA A 116 3.65 -13.66 -4.39
N ALA A 117 3.43 -14.18 -3.18
CA ALA A 117 2.56 -15.33 -2.93
C ALA A 117 1.09 -15.03 -3.32
N LEU A 118 0.60 -13.81 -3.03
CA LEU A 118 -0.73 -13.37 -3.46
C LEU A 118 -0.86 -13.32 -4.99
N VAL A 119 0.12 -12.76 -5.69
CA VAL A 119 0.12 -12.71 -7.17
C VAL A 119 0.24 -14.11 -7.76
N ALA A 120 1.05 -14.99 -7.16
CA ALA A 120 1.17 -16.38 -7.60
C ALA A 120 -0.16 -17.15 -7.43
N GLY A 121 -0.89 -16.91 -6.33
CA GLY A 121 -2.24 -17.45 -6.15
C GLY A 121 -3.21 -16.97 -7.23
N ASP A 122 -3.23 -15.66 -7.50
CA ASP A 122 -4.10 -15.11 -8.55
C ASP A 122 -3.74 -15.66 -9.95
N LEU A 123 -2.46 -15.88 -10.24
CA LEU A 123 -2.00 -16.50 -11.49
C LEU A 123 -2.47 -17.96 -11.59
N ALA A 124 -2.35 -18.72 -10.51
CA ALA A 124 -2.82 -20.11 -10.44
C ALA A 124 -4.33 -20.22 -10.65
N ASP A 125 -5.12 -19.30 -10.11
CA ASP A 125 -6.57 -19.23 -10.32
C ASP A 125 -6.95 -19.03 -11.80
N HIS A 126 -6.03 -18.49 -12.61
CA HIS A 126 -6.17 -18.34 -14.07
C HIS A 126 -5.48 -19.44 -14.88
N GLY A 127 -5.01 -20.51 -14.23
CA GLY A 127 -4.34 -21.65 -14.87
C GLY A 127 -2.91 -21.34 -15.34
N ILE A 128 -2.27 -20.32 -14.77
CA ILE A 128 -0.86 -20.00 -15.01
C ILE A 128 -0.03 -20.65 -13.90
N ASP A 129 0.56 -21.79 -14.23
CA ASP A 129 1.42 -22.57 -13.33
C ASP A 129 2.90 -22.20 -13.50
N GLY A 130 3.77 -22.83 -12.70
CA GLY A 130 5.23 -22.65 -12.83
C GLY A 130 5.73 -21.28 -12.37
N VAL A 131 5.01 -20.67 -11.43
CA VAL A 131 5.36 -19.38 -10.82
C VAL A 131 6.42 -19.58 -9.73
N ALA A 132 7.52 -18.83 -9.80
CA ALA A 132 8.56 -18.84 -8.78
C ALA A 132 9.06 -17.43 -8.47
N LEU A 133 9.40 -17.17 -7.20
CA LEU A 133 10.05 -15.93 -6.75
C LEU A 133 11.56 -16.03 -6.96
N ILE A 134 12.17 -15.00 -7.55
CA ILE A 134 13.63 -14.87 -7.64
C ILE A 134 14.18 -14.62 -6.22
N ASP A 135 14.90 -15.59 -5.67
CA ASP A 135 15.43 -15.50 -4.32
C ASP A 135 16.51 -14.42 -4.24
N GLY A 136 16.46 -13.61 -3.19
CA GLY A 136 17.33 -12.44 -3.01
C GLY A 136 17.07 -11.26 -3.97
N GLY A 137 16.04 -11.33 -4.82
CA GLY A 137 15.57 -10.21 -5.62
C GLY A 137 16.57 -9.68 -6.65
N LEU A 138 16.51 -8.37 -6.93
CA LEU A 138 17.32 -7.73 -7.98
C LEU A 138 18.82 -7.74 -7.62
N ASP A 139 19.15 -7.60 -6.34
CA ASP A 139 20.54 -7.61 -5.88
C ASP A 139 21.20 -8.97 -6.15
N ALA A 140 20.49 -10.06 -5.85
CA ALA A 140 20.97 -11.41 -6.16
C ALA A 140 21.04 -11.66 -7.67
N TRP A 141 20.07 -11.14 -8.44
CA TRP A 141 20.11 -11.17 -9.91
C TRP A 141 21.38 -10.51 -10.46
N ALA A 142 21.67 -9.29 -10.02
CA ALA A 142 22.86 -8.55 -10.44
C ALA A 142 24.15 -9.26 -9.97
N ALA A 143 24.18 -9.77 -8.74
CA ALA A 143 25.33 -10.53 -8.21
C ALA A 143 25.58 -11.84 -8.98
N ALA A 144 24.53 -12.45 -9.53
CA ALA A 144 24.62 -13.62 -10.40
C ALA A 144 25.09 -13.30 -11.83
N GLY A 145 25.39 -12.03 -12.14
CA GLY A 145 25.84 -11.58 -13.46
C GLY A 145 24.69 -11.27 -14.43
N GLY A 146 23.45 -11.20 -13.93
CA GLY A 146 22.30 -10.79 -14.73
C GLY A 146 22.38 -9.33 -15.16
N PRO A 147 22.04 -8.99 -16.42
CA PRO A 147 21.97 -7.60 -16.85
C PRO A 147 20.86 -6.85 -16.09
N VAL A 148 21.07 -5.55 -15.86
CA VAL A 148 20.07 -4.64 -15.28
C VAL A 148 19.95 -3.43 -16.19
N VAL A 149 18.73 -3.03 -16.52
CA VAL A 149 18.44 -1.87 -17.34
C VAL A 149 17.66 -0.83 -16.54
N GLU A 150 17.90 0.44 -16.86
CA GLU A 150 17.20 1.58 -16.31
C GLU A 150 16.24 2.13 -17.38
N THR A 151 14.99 2.38 -17.00
CA THR A 151 13.94 2.94 -17.87
C THR A 151 13.24 4.10 -17.16
N PRO A 152 13.82 5.32 -17.13
CA PRO A 152 13.28 6.44 -16.35
C PRO A 152 11.83 6.82 -16.66
N ASP A 153 11.38 6.55 -17.89
CA ASP A 153 10.06 6.90 -18.42
C ASP A 153 9.11 5.70 -18.63
N ASP A 154 9.54 4.48 -18.32
CA ASP A 154 8.73 3.25 -18.48
C ASP A 154 8.70 2.42 -17.19
N PRO A 155 7.52 2.11 -16.63
CA PRO A 155 6.17 2.47 -17.08
C PRO A 155 5.91 3.99 -17.04
N PRO A 156 5.03 4.58 -17.88
CA PRO A 156 4.73 6.02 -17.84
C PRO A 156 3.97 6.42 -16.57
N ASP A 157 4.04 7.69 -16.14
CA ASP A 157 3.46 8.15 -14.86
C ASP A 157 1.98 7.78 -14.66
N ARG A 158 1.17 7.85 -15.72
CA ARG A 158 -0.25 7.45 -15.69
C ARG A 158 -0.47 5.97 -15.35
N ALA A 159 0.53 5.13 -15.61
CA ALA A 159 0.50 3.72 -15.28
C ALA A 159 0.96 3.48 -13.84
N CYS A 160 1.77 4.37 -13.26
CA CYS A 160 2.32 4.25 -11.91
C CYS A 160 1.29 4.63 -10.83
N ILE A 161 0.28 3.78 -10.63
CA ILE A 161 -0.79 3.99 -9.64
C ILE A 161 -0.38 3.63 -8.20
N ASP A 162 0.83 3.11 -8.01
CA ASP A 162 1.42 2.80 -6.71
C ASP A 162 1.97 4.06 -6.00
N ARG A 163 2.06 5.19 -6.72
CA ARG A 163 2.59 6.46 -6.19
C ARG A 163 1.69 7.64 -6.56
N LEU A 164 1.48 8.55 -5.61
CA LEU A 164 0.84 9.84 -5.87
C LEU A 164 1.90 10.84 -6.36
N PHE A 165 1.89 11.19 -7.65
CA PHE A 165 2.80 12.18 -8.23
C PHE A 165 2.44 13.63 -7.89
N PHE A 166 1.22 13.88 -7.40
CA PHE A 166 0.81 15.22 -7.01
C PHE A 166 1.73 15.76 -5.90
N VAL A 167 2.53 16.78 -6.26
CA VAL A 167 3.46 17.50 -5.37
C VAL A 167 4.30 16.57 -4.50
N HIS A 168 4.78 15.49 -5.10
CA HIS A 168 5.49 14.41 -4.42
C HIS A 168 6.87 14.83 -3.91
N ASP A 169 7.48 15.82 -4.55
CA ASP A 169 8.80 16.39 -4.26
C ASP A 169 8.72 17.69 -3.44
N ARG A 170 7.55 17.99 -2.85
CA ARG A 170 7.34 19.18 -1.99
C ARG A 170 8.23 19.23 -0.75
N HIS A 171 8.81 18.10 -0.36
CA HIS A 171 9.76 17.99 0.75
C HIS A 171 11.22 17.79 0.28
N ASP A 172 11.45 17.75 -1.04
CA ASP A 172 12.75 17.48 -1.68
C ASP A 172 13.35 18.75 -2.31
N GLY A 173 13.07 19.91 -1.72
CA GLY A 173 13.58 21.21 -2.17
C GLY A 173 12.86 21.84 -3.36
N ASN A 174 11.80 21.22 -3.89
CA ASN A 174 10.99 21.82 -4.96
C ASN A 174 9.99 22.86 -4.40
N LEU A 175 10.36 24.13 -4.51
CA LEU A 175 9.54 25.25 -4.03
C LEU A 175 8.18 25.37 -4.76
N ASP A 176 8.12 25.07 -6.05
CA ASP A 176 6.88 25.18 -6.82
C ASP A 176 5.90 24.07 -6.44
N ALA A 177 6.39 22.85 -6.18
CA ALA A 177 5.58 21.77 -5.63
C ALA A 177 5.04 22.11 -4.22
N ALA A 178 5.88 22.68 -3.36
CA ALA A 178 5.47 23.14 -2.04
C ALA A 178 4.37 24.22 -2.10
N ARG A 179 4.51 25.21 -2.99
CA ARG A 179 3.48 26.25 -3.22
C ARG A 179 2.17 25.65 -3.71
N ARG A 180 2.22 24.76 -4.71
CA ARG A 180 1.03 24.08 -5.24
C ARG A 180 0.30 23.24 -4.18
N TYR A 181 1.04 22.62 -3.26
CA TYR A 181 0.44 21.89 -2.14
C TYR A 181 -0.31 22.83 -1.20
N LEU A 182 0.28 23.98 -0.84
CA LEU A 182 -0.34 24.98 0.02
C LEU A 182 -1.59 25.61 -0.63
N GLU A 183 -1.52 25.94 -1.92
CA GLU A 183 -2.67 26.43 -2.68
C GLU A 183 -3.82 25.42 -2.70
N TRP A 184 -3.49 24.13 -2.87
CA TRP A 184 -4.48 23.06 -2.79
C TRP A 184 -5.13 22.98 -1.39
N GLU A 185 -4.33 23.01 -0.32
CA GLU A 185 -4.82 22.93 1.07
C GLU A 185 -5.73 24.12 1.43
N GLN A 186 -5.30 25.34 1.11
CA GLN A 186 -6.11 26.54 1.34
C GLN A 186 -7.41 26.53 0.50
N GLY A 187 -7.37 25.89 -0.66
CA GLY A 187 -8.51 25.69 -1.53
C GLY A 187 -9.51 24.62 -1.08
N LEU A 188 -9.24 23.84 -0.02
CA LEU A 188 -10.14 22.78 0.43
C LEU A 188 -11.41 23.32 1.10
N VAL A 189 -11.28 24.31 1.99
CA VAL A 189 -12.43 24.84 2.76
C VAL A 189 -13.52 25.44 1.86
N PRO A 190 -13.21 26.24 0.82
CA PRO A 190 -14.22 26.75 -0.10
C PRO A 190 -14.89 25.66 -0.96
N ARG A 191 -14.26 24.49 -1.13
CA ARG A 191 -14.80 23.38 -1.95
C ARG A 191 -15.85 22.55 -1.23
N LEU A 192 -15.91 22.61 0.10
CA LEU A 192 -16.92 21.89 0.87
C LEU A 192 -18.32 22.33 0.43
N ASP A 193 -19.27 21.41 0.30
CA ASP A 193 -20.66 21.74 0.08
C ASP A 193 -21.37 22.15 1.39
N ALA A 194 -22.67 22.46 1.32
CA ALA A 194 -23.43 22.87 2.50
C ALA A 194 -23.61 21.73 3.52
N ALA A 195 -23.79 20.48 3.08
CA ALA A 195 -23.95 19.33 3.94
C ALA A 195 -22.62 18.94 4.60
N GLU A 196 -21.53 18.95 3.84
CA GLU A 196 -20.17 18.69 4.33
C GLU A 196 -19.76 19.72 5.39
N ARG A 197 -20.05 21.02 5.17
CA ARG A 197 -19.83 22.05 6.18
C ARG A 197 -20.65 21.83 7.46
N GLN A 198 -21.88 21.33 7.32
CA GLN A 198 -22.77 21.05 8.46
C GLN A 198 -22.39 19.77 9.20
N ALA A 199 -21.74 18.82 8.53
CA ALA A 199 -21.23 17.60 9.15
C ALA A 199 -20.13 17.90 10.19
N PHE A 200 -19.39 19.00 10.03
CA PHE A 200 -18.44 19.43 11.04
C PHE A 200 -19.16 20.00 12.27
N ALA A 201 -19.30 19.19 13.31
CA ALA A 201 -19.96 19.60 14.54
C ALA A 201 -19.17 20.71 15.24
N ARG A 202 -19.86 21.72 15.77
CA ARG A 202 -19.29 22.56 16.83
C ARG A 202 -19.60 21.86 18.15
N LEU A 203 -18.61 21.22 18.76
CA LEU A 203 -18.80 20.68 20.10
C LEU A 203 -19.00 21.85 21.06
N GLY A 204 -20.22 21.99 21.58
CA GLY A 204 -20.49 22.87 22.71
C GLY A 204 -19.74 22.39 23.96
N PRO A 205 -19.56 23.25 24.98
CA PRO A 205 -18.96 22.83 26.24
C PRO A 205 -19.73 21.63 26.82
N ALA A 206 -19.01 20.70 27.45
CA ALA A 206 -19.61 19.53 28.09
C ALA A 206 -20.77 19.98 29.02
N PRO A 207 -21.92 19.28 29.04
CA PRO A 207 -22.97 19.60 29.99
C PRO A 207 -22.39 19.51 31.40
N GLY A 208 -22.46 20.63 32.13
CA GLY A 208 -21.86 20.75 33.45
C GLY A 208 -22.33 19.62 34.36
N THR A 209 -21.38 18.95 35.00
CA THR A 209 -21.64 18.05 36.13
C THR A 209 -22.51 18.82 37.13
N GLY A 210 -23.71 18.27 37.38
CA GLY A 210 -24.75 18.91 38.17
C GLY A 210 -24.23 19.45 39.50
N ALA A 211 -24.76 20.62 39.87
CA ALA A 211 -24.50 21.26 41.14
C ALA A 211 -24.67 20.28 42.30
N HIS A 212 -23.60 20.05 43.06
CA HIS A 212 -23.74 19.62 44.43
C HIS A 212 -24.39 20.78 45.19
N SER A 213 -25.71 20.70 45.36
CA SER A 213 -26.44 21.48 46.35
C SER A 213 -25.87 21.15 47.72
N GLY A 214 -24.95 21.99 48.19
CA GLY A 214 -24.51 21.98 49.58
C GLY A 214 -25.63 22.56 50.44
N GLU A 215 -26.37 21.67 51.10
CA GLU A 215 -27.29 21.99 52.17
C GLU A 215 -26.50 22.14 53.49
N ASP A 216 -26.83 23.21 54.22
CA ASP A 216 -26.79 23.36 55.67
C ASP A 216 -25.46 23.67 56.40
N ARG A 217 -25.29 24.95 56.78
CA ARG A 217 -25.22 25.42 58.18
C ARG A 217 -25.30 26.94 58.30
#